data_AF-A0A6I1ZMG8-F1
#
_entry.id   AF-A0A6I1ZMG8-F1
#
_cell.length_a   1.000
_cell.length_b   1.000
_cell.length_c   1.000
_cell.angle_alpha   90.00
_cell.angle_beta   90.00
_cell.angle_gamma   90.00
#
_symmetry.space_group_name_H-M   'P 1'
#
loop_
_entity.id
_entity.type
_entity.pdbx_description
1 polymer ?
#
loop_
_entity_poly.entity_id
_entity_poly.type
_entity_poly.pdbx_seq_one_letter_code
_entity_poly.pdbx_strand_id
1 'polypeptide(L)'
;MKTNDVTGRFQRGWVGMGCEFGRPGVGARFRDIDKVAQVLAKHGVEFEPKNPVTGLMEDPKTGQIKKDVLNEKVLSGIVECLYPIEKFEEIMTALKEVSKEIDTVFSCEVINRADPDGSYPLRKKLDAMGIPYYINGKQNVGLGRPVANV
;
A
#
# COMPACT_ATOMS: atom_id res chain seq x y z
N MET A 1 -4.93 -2.89 8.62
CA MET A 1 -4.18 -3.84 9.49
C MET A 1 -4.76 -3.97 10.89
N LYS A 2 -5.06 -2.87 11.61
CA LYS A 2 -5.29 -2.89 13.07
C LYS A 2 -6.49 -3.74 13.50
N THR A 3 -7.47 -3.88 12.62
CA THR A 3 -8.69 -4.66 12.82
C THR A 3 -8.68 -5.99 12.07
N ASN A 4 -7.51 -6.47 11.61
CA ASN A 4 -7.44 -7.67 10.77
C ASN A 4 -7.88 -8.95 11.49
N ASP A 5 -7.74 -8.99 12.81
CA ASP A 5 -8.28 -10.00 13.71
C ASP A 5 -9.81 -10.03 13.76
N VAL A 6 -10.47 -9.01 13.24
CA VAL A 6 -11.93 -9.00 13.02
C VAL A 6 -12.26 -9.08 11.54
N THR A 7 -11.61 -8.27 10.68
CA THR A 7 -11.98 -8.15 9.27
C THR A 7 -11.43 -9.25 8.37
N GLY A 8 -10.30 -9.85 8.74
CA GLY A 8 -9.61 -10.85 7.93
C GLY A 8 -9.15 -10.39 6.54
N ARG A 9 -8.99 -9.07 6.33
CA ARG A 9 -8.63 -8.48 5.04
C ARG A 9 -7.27 -8.96 4.52
N PHE A 10 -6.27 -9.04 5.39
CA PHE A 10 -4.91 -9.46 5.05
C PHE A 10 -4.77 -10.97 5.29
N GLN A 11 -4.83 -11.74 4.22
CA GLN A 11 -4.69 -13.20 4.21
C GLN A 11 -3.22 -13.62 4.07
N ARG A 12 -2.93 -14.91 4.31
CA ARG A 12 -1.60 -15.47 3.99
C ARG A 12 -1.41 -15.51 2.47
N GLY A 13 -0.19 -15.30 2.01
CA GLY A 13 0.11 -15.15 0.58
C GLY A 13 -0.26 -13.80 -0.02
N TRP A 14 -0.79 -12.86 0.79
CA TRP A 14 -1.11 -11.51 0.34
C TRP A 14 -0.25 -10.47 1.05
N VAL A 15 -0.04 -9.34 0.37
CA VAL A 15 0.64 -8.15 0.87
C VAL A 15 -0.34 -6.99 0.86
N GLY A 16 -0.53 -6.38 2.03
CA GLY A 16 -1.10 -5.04 2.11
C GLY A 16 -0.02 -4.00 1.93
N MET A 17 -0.29 -2.93 1.21
CA MET A 17 0.65 -1.85 0.97
C MET A 17 0.00 -0.49 1.19
N GLY A 18 0.76 0.45 1.73
CA GLY A 18 0.44 1.87 1.79
C GLY A 18 1.56 2.69 1.15
N CYS A 19 1.25 3.54 0.18
CA CYS A 19 2.16 4.58 -0.29
C CYS A 19 1.73 5.90 0.37
N GLU A 20 2.47 6.36 1.39
CA GLU A 20 2.18 7.58 2.15
C GLU A 20 2.95 8.77 1.56
N PHE A 21 2.23 9.79 1.10
CA PHE A 21 2.76 10.99 0.44
C PHE A 21 2.79 12.20 1.39
N GLY A 22 3.68 13.16 1.12
CA GLY A 22 3.68 14.48 1.74
C GLY A 22 4.40 14.58 3.09
N ARG A 23 4.91 13.47 3.63
CA ARG A 23 5.77 13.45 4.82
C ARG A 23 7.18 13.96 4.49
N PRO A 24 7.92 14.56 5.43
CA PRO A 24 7.53 14.93 6.81
C PRO A 24 6.87 16.32 6.88
N GLY A 25 6.04 16.71 5.91
CA GLY A 25 5.39 18.03 5.86
C GLY A 25 5.61 18.79 4.54
N VAL A 26 6.20 18.15 3.53
CA VAL A 26 6.38 18.72 2.19
C VAL A 26 5.04 18.86 1.44
N GLY A 27 4.04 18.05 1.82
CA GLY A 27 2.75 17.95 1.14
C GLY A 27 2.86 17.24 -0.22
N ALA A 28 1.72 17.03 -0.87
CA ALA A 28 1.65 16.44 -2.20
C ALA A 28 0.52 17.11 -3.00
N ARG A 29 0.59 17.01 -4.33
CA ARG A 29 -0.57 17.27 -5.19
C ARG A 29 -1.15 15.94 -5.67
N PHE A 30 -2.46 15.91 -5.90
CA PHE A 30 -3.11 14.67 -6.33
C PHE A 30 -2.60 14.14 -7.66
N ARG A 31 -2.05 14.98 -8.55
CA ARG A 31 -1.35 14.53 -9.77
C ARG A 31 -0.18 13.58 -9.51
N ASP A 32 0.55 13.74 -8.40
CA ASP A 32 1.65 12.84 -8.04
C ASP A 32 1.09 11.51 -7.52
N ILE A 33 0.05 11.60 -6.69
CA ILE A 33 -0.68 10.45 -6.12
C ILE A 33 -1.34 9.63 -7.23
N ASP A 34 -1.97 10.30 -8.20
CA ASP A 34 -2.60 9.74 -9.39
C ASP A 34 -1.60 8.93 -10.21
N LYS A 35 -0.42 9.48 -10.47
CA LYS A 35 0.63 8.78 -11.23
C LYS A 35 1.03 7.47 -10.55
N VAL A 36 1.26 7.49 -9.23
CA VAL A 36 1.62 6.29 -8.48
C VAL A 36 0.45 5.30 -8.41
N ALA A 37 -0.78 5.78 -8.22
CA ALA A 37 -1.98 4.95 -8.18
C ALA A 37 -2.21 4.22 -9.51
N GLN A 38 -2.06 4.91 -10.65
CA GLN A 38 -2.17 4.28 -11.97
C GLN A 38 -1.07 3.23 -12.22
N VAL A 39 0.16 3.46 -11.74
CA VAL A 39 1.22 2.44 -11.80
C VAL A 39 0.83 1.20 -11.00
N LEU A 40 0.37 1.37 -9.76
CA LEU A 40 -0.12 0.25 -8.95
C LEU A 40 -1.29 -0.49 -9.64
N ALA A 41 -2.23 0.24 -10.23
CA ALA A 41 -3.37 -0.34 -10.93
C ALA A 41 -2.96 -1.22 -12.13
N LYS A 42 -1.91 -0.85 -12.88
CA LYS A 42 -1.35 -1.66 -13.98
C LYS A 42 -0.84 -3.03 -13.51
N HIS A 43 -0.44 -3.14 -12.25
CA HIS A 43 -0.04 -4.39 -11.61
C HIS A 43 -1.22 -5.18 -11.05
N GLY A 44 -2.46 -4.73 -11.26
CA GLY A 44 -3.68 -5.41 -10.83
C GLY A 44 -3.80 -5.53 -9.31
N VAL A 45 -3.47 -4.46 -8.59
CA VAL A 45 -3.72 -4.36 -7.15
C VAL A 45 -5.20 -4.10 -6.85
N GLU A 46 -5.64 -4.44 -5.64
CA GLU A 46 -6.96 -4.11 -5.13
C GLU A 46 -6.88 -2.92 -4.16
N PHE A 47 -7.34 -1.75 -4.56
CA PHE A 47 -7.40 -0.59 -3.67
C PHE A 47 -8.37 -0.78 -2.51
N GLU A 48 -8.07 -0.21 -1.34
CA GLU A 48 -8.95 -0.25 -0.18
C GLU A 48 -10.18 0.66 -0.40
N PRO A 49 -11.40 0.11 -0.57
CA PRO A 49 -12.59 0.91 -0.87
C PRO A 49 -12.95 1.92 0.23
N LYS A 50 -12.48 1.71 1.46
CA LYS A 50 -12.69 2.65 2.58
C LYS A 50 -11.58 3.70 2.74
N ASN A 51 -10.59 3.71 1.85
CA ASN A 51 -9.52 4.69 1.87
C ASN A 51 -9.98 6.02 1.22
N PRO A 52 -9.69 7.19 1.83
CA PRO A 52 -10.10 8.49 1.28
C PRO A 52 -9.61 8.77 -0.14
N VAL A 53 -8.38 8.36 -0.49
CA VAL A 53 -7.81 8.57 -1.83
C VAL A 53 -8.54 7.70 -2.86
N THR A 54 -8.90 6.47 -2.49
CA THR A 54 -9.71 5.59 -3.37
C THR A 54 -11.08 6.19 -3.69
N GLY A 55 -11.69 6.92 -2.76
CA GLY A 55 -12.95 7.66 -3.00
C GLY A 55 -12.82 8.82 -4.01
N LEU A 56 -11.60 9.25 -4.32
CA LEU A 56 -11.30 10.27 -5.33
C LEU A 56 -10.99 9.68 -6.70
N MET A 57 -10.97 8.35 -6.85
CA MET A 57 -10.75 7.70 -8.14
C MET A 57 -12.01 7.77 -9.02
N GLU A 58 -11.84 7.94 -10.33
CA GLU A 58 -12.89 7.75 -11.34
C GLU A 58 -13.23 6.27 -11.47
N ASP A 59 -12.20 5.41 -11.53
CA ASP A 59 -12.31 3.96 -11.51
C ASP A 59 -11.13 3.36 -10.71
N PRO A 60 -11.37 2.66 -9.60
CA PRO A 60 -10.32 1.97 -8.87
C PRO A 60 -9.53 0.96 -9.72
N LYS A 61 -10.08 0.40 -10.80
CA LYS A 61 -9.34 -0.52 -11.67
C LYS A 61 -8.23 0.15 -12.46
N THR A 62 -8.37 1.45 -12.74
CA THR A 62 -7.36 2.23 -13.46
C THR A 62 -6.46 3.00 -12.50
N GLY A 63 -6.90 3.21 -11.26
CA GLY A 63 -6.22 4.06 -10.28
C GLY A 63 -6.28 5.55 -10.63
N GLN A 64 -7.04 5.92 -11.67
CA GLN A 64 -7.16 7.29 -12.15
C GLN A 64 -7.95 8.15 -11.16
N ILE A 65 -7.34 9.21 -10.66
CA ILE A 65 -7.98 10.21 -9.80
C ILE A 65 -8.77 11.21 -10.65
N LYS A 66 -9.92 11.67 -10.13
CA LYS A 66 -10.78 12.65 -10.79
C LYS A 66 -10.01 13.90 -11.20
N LYS A 67 -10.21 14.31 -12.45
CA LYS A 67 -9.47 15.43 -13.07
C LYS A 67 -9.63 16.77 -12.34
N ASP A 68 -10.78 16.99 -11.71
CA ASP A 68 -11.12 18.23 -11.00
C ASP A 68 -10.30 18.43 -9.71
N VAL A 69 -9.75 17.36 -9.13
CA VAL A 69 -8.93 17.45 -7.89
C VAL A 69 -7.43 17.30 -8.12
N LEU A 70 -6.96 16.97 -9.34
CA LEU A 70 -5.54 16.67 -9.60
C LEU A 70 -4.58 17.81 -9.20
N ASN A 71 -5.04 19.05 -9.30
CA ASN A 71 -4.26 20.23 -8.94
C ASN A 71 -4.41 20.65 -7.47
N GLU A 72 -5.26 20.01 -6.68
CA GLU A 72 -5.39 20.32 -5.26
C GLU A 72 -4.17 19.84 -4.46
N LYS A 73 -3.80 20.59 -3.42
CA LYS A 73 -2.71 20.25 -2.50
C LYS A 73 -3.27 19.55 -1.27
N VAL A 74 -2.62 18.49 -0.84
CA VAL A 74 -2.90 17.77 0.40
C VAL A 74 -1.66 17.77 1.30
N LEU A 75 -1.86 17.81 2.62
CA LEU A 75 -0.75 17.70 3.59
C LEU A 75 -0.18 16.28 3.61
N SER A 76 -1.06 15.28 3.63
CA SER A 76 -0.70 13.87 3.46
C SER A 76 -1.85 13.09 2.81
N GLY A 77 -1.49 12.10 2.02
CA GLY A 77 -2.42 11.15 1.42
C GLY A 77 -1.79 9.77 1.41
N ILE A 78 -2.60 8.72 1.54
CA ILE A 78 -2.10 7.34 1.51
C ILE A 78 -2.91 6.57 0.48
N VAL A 79 -2.22 6.02 -0.52
CA VAL A 79 -2.82 5.02 -1.41
C VAL A 79 -2.64 3.67 -0.73
N GLU A 80 -3.75 3.01 -0.39
CA GLU A 80 -3.75 1.70 0.24
C GLU A 80 -4.26 0.63 -0.72
N CYS A 81 -3.52 -0.47 -0.86
CA CYS A 81 -3.91 -1.58 -1.73
C CYS A 81 -3.51 -2.95 -1.17
N LEU A 82 -4.02 -3.99 -1.81
CA LEU A 82 -3.79 -5.40 -1.49
C LEU A 82 -3.44 -6.15 -2.79
N TYR A 83 -2.47 -7.06 -2.73
CA TYR A 83 -2.09 -7.89 -3.88
C TYR A 83 -1.38 -9.19 -3.46
N PRO A 84 -1.30 -10.21 -4.34
CA PRO A 84 -0.57 -11.46 -4.05
C PRO A 84 0.93 -11.22 -3.86
N ILE A 85 1.54 -11.91 -2.89
CA ILE A 85 2.94 -11.69 -2.50
C ILE A 85 3.94 -11.91 -3.64
N GLU A 86 3.58 -12.69 -4.65
CA GLU A 86 4.39 -12.97 -5.83
C GLU A 86 4.69 -11.68 -6.63
N LYS A 87 3.76 -10.71 -6.62
CA LYS A 87 3.90 -9.42 -7.33
C LYS A 87 4.78 -8.40 -6.60
N PHE A 88 5.24 -8.71 -5.39
CA PHE A 88 5.91 -7.75 -4.53
C PHE A 88 7.14 -7.10 -5.18
N GLU A 89 8.04 -7.91 -5.75
CA GLU A 89 9.31 -7.41 -6.32
C GLU A 89 9.09 -6.54 -7.56
N GLU A 90 8.15 -6.96 -8.42
CA GLU A 90 7.66 -6.22 -9.57
C GLU A 90 7.10 -4.84 -9.15
N ILE A 91 6.19 -4.82 -8.18
CA ILE A 91 5.55 -3.59 -7.70
C ILE A 91 6.58 -2.65 -7.05
N MET A 92 7.48 -3.17 -6.20
CA MET A 92 8.52 -2.35 -5.58
C MET A 92 9.47 -1.74 -6.62
N THR A 93 9.76 -2.46 -7.71
CA THR A 93 10.55 -1.95 -8.83
C THR A 93 9.82 -0.83 -9.56
N ALA A 94 8.54 -1.04 -9.88
CA ALA A 94 7.71 -0.02 -10.52
C ALA A 94 7.54 1.25 -9.66
N LEU A 95 7.38 1.09 -8.34
CA LEU A 95 7.33 2.20 -7.39
C LEU A 95 8.63 3.01 -7.36
N LYS A 96 9.78 2.34 -7.46
CA LYS A 96 11.10 3.00 -7.51
C LYS A 96 11.33 3.75 -8.82
N GLU A 97 10.75 3.29 -9.92
CA GLU A 97 10.81 4.01 -11.19
C GLU A 97 9.88 5.23 -11.19
N VAL A 98 8.61 5.08 -10.81
CA VAL A 98 7.66 6.20 -10.78
C VAL A 98 8.04 7.27 -9.75
N SER A 99 8.76 6.91 -8.67
CA SER A 99 9.26 7.89 -7.70
C SER A 99 10.22 8.92 -8.31
N LYS A 100 10.79 8.64 -9.49
CA LYS A 100 11.66 9.58 -10.23
C LYS A 100 10.84 10.59 -11.06
N GLU A 101 9.53 10.41 -11.16
CA GLU A 101 8.66 11.18 -12.05
C GLU A 101 7.64 12.07 -11.31
N ILE A 102 7.74 12.18 -9.99
CA ILE A 102 6.82 12.94 -9.14
C ILE A 102 7.52 14.11 -8.44
N ASP A 103 6.75 15.15 -8.11
CA ASP A 103 7.28 16.38 -7.48
C ASP A 103 7.33 16.28 -5.94
N THR A 104 6.90 15.14 -5.38
CA THR A 104 6.86 14.86 -3.93
C THR A 104 7.59 13.56 -3.61
N VAL A 105 7.67 13.22 -2.33
CA VAL A 105 8.19 11.93 -1.85
C VAL A 105 7.06 11.09 -1.29
N PHE A 106 7.25 9.78 -1.30
CA PHE A 106 6.42 8.86 -0.54
C PHE A 106 7.25 7.80 0.17
N SER A 107 6.70 7.29 1.27
CA SER A 107 7.20 6.11 1.97
C SER A 107 6.27 4.92 1.71
N CYS A 108 6.86 3.74 1.52
CA CYS A 108 6.10 2.50 1.41
C CYS A 108 5.97 1.83 2.78
N GLU A 109 4.75 1.55 3.19
CA GLU A 109 4.40 0.64 4.27
C GLU A 109 3.95 -0.69 3.69
N VAL A 110 4.35 -1.81 4.30
CA VAL A 110 3.96 -3.15 3.84
C VAL A 110 3.49 -4.00 5.02
N ILE A 111 2.46 -4.80 4.76
CA ILE A 111 1.75 -5.62 5.74
C ILE A 111 1.74 -7.05 5.19
N ASN A 112 2.18 -8.01 6.00
CA ASN A 112 2.07 -9.42 5.71
C ASN A 112 1.68 -10.16 6.99
N ARG A 113 0.77 -11.13 6.87
CA ARG A 113 0.38 -11.97 8.00
C ARG A 113 1.47 -13.00 8.26
N ALA A 114 1.78 -13.22 9.54
CA ALA A 114 2.71 -14.28 9.95
C ALA A 114 2.16 -15.66 9.59
N ASP A 115 3.06 -16.57 9.22
CA ASP A 115 2.75 -17.98 9.08
C ASP A 115 2.59 -18.66 10.46
N PRO A 116 1.97 -19.86 10.53
CA PRO A 116 1.77 -20.56 11.81
C PRO A 116 3.06 -20.85 12.60
N ASP A 117 4.20 -20.88 11.92
CA ASP A 117 5.53 -21.04 12.51
C ASP A 117 6.13 -19.72 13.05
N GLY A 118 5.40 -18.60 12.93
CA GLY A 118 5.84 -17.27 13.35
C GLY A 118 6.75 -16.55 12.35
N SER A 119 7.02 -17.16 11.19
CA SER A 119 7.82 -16.53 10.14
C SER A 119 7.01 -15.51 9.33
N TYR A 120 7.72 -14.61 8.65
CA TYR A 120 7.13 -13.61 7.76
C TYR A 120 7.67 -13.79 6.34
N PRO A 121 6.91 -14.40 5.41
CA PRO A 121 7.33 -14.57 4.03
C PRO A 121 7.81 -13.28 3.36
N LEU A 122 7.18 -12.15 3.69
CA LEU A 122 7.56 -10.86 3.13
C LEU A 122 8.96 -10.39 3.55
N ARG A 123 9.44 -10.77 4.75
CA ARG A 123 10.81 -10.43 5.19
C ARG A 123 11.85 -11.07 4.27
N LYS A 124 11.65 -12.33 3.87
CA LYS A 124 12.55 -13.01 2.92
C LYS A 124 12.66 -12.27 1.60
N LYS A 125 11.55 -11.71 1.09
CA LYS A 125 11.54 -10.90 -0.13
C LYS A 125 12.24 -9.54 0.06
N LEU A 126 11.99 -8.87 1.19
CA LEU A 126 12.69 -7.63 1.53
C LEU A 126 14.21 -7.85 1.64
N ASP A 127 14.64 -8.92 2.30
CA ASP A 127 16.05 -9.30 2.43
C ASP A 127 16.69 -9.58 1.05
N ALA A 128 16.01 -10.33 0.18
CA ALA A 128 16.48 -10.62 -1.18
C ALA A 128 16.63 -9.36 -2.05
N MET A 129 15.76 -8.36 -1.84
CA MET A 129 15.83 -7.06 -2.51
C MET A 129 16.80 -6.08 -1.84
N GLY A 130 17.40 -6.44 -0.69
CA GLY A 130 18.24 -5.53 0.10
C GLY A 130 17.48 -4.33 0.68
N ILE A 131 16.16 -4.45 0.89
CA ILE A 131 15.33 -3.37 1.45
C ILE A 131 15.34 -3.47 2.97
N PRO A 132 15.86 -2.45 3.69
CA PRO A 132 15.87 -2.47 5.13
C PRO A 132 14.45 -2.30 5.69
N TYR A 133 14.17 -2.97 6.80
CA TYR A 133 12.95 -2.80 7.57
C TYR A 133 13.29 -2.71 9.06
N TYR A 134 12.44 -1.99 9.80
CA TYR A 134 12.65 -1.72 11.20
C TYR A 134 11.91 -2.73 12.10
N ILE A 135 12.49 -3.05 13.26
CA ILE A 135 11.90 -3.99 14.23
C ILE A 135 10.62 -3.45 14.88
N ASN A 136 10.47 -2.13 14.96
CA ASN A 136 9.38 -1.38 15.57
C ASN A 136 8.13 -1.26 14.66
N GLY A 137 7.85 -2.32 13.89
CA GLY A 137 6.61 -2.46 13.15
C GLY A 137 5.39 -2.60 14.08
N LYS A 138 4.21 -2.38 13.54
CA LYS A 138 2.95 -2.61 14.26
C LYS A 138 2.47 -4.03 14.03
N GLN A 139 2.17 -4.75 15.11
CA GLN A 139 1.62 -6.10 15.05
C GLN A 139 0.16 -6.12 15.49
N ASN A 140 -0.69 -6.74 14.68
CA ASN A 140 -2.00 -7.16 15.14
C ASN A 140 -1.84 -8.55 15.78
N VAL A 141 -2.19 -8.65 17.06
CA VAL A 141 -1.96 -9.83 17.89
C VAL A 141 -2.98 -10.96 17.70
N GLY A 142 -4.01 -10.77 16.85
CA GLY A 142 -4.95 -11.85 16.54
C GLY A 142 -5.92 -12.19 17.67
N LEU A 143 -6.17 -11.28 18.61
CA LEU A 143 -7.07 -11.53 19.76
C LEU A 143 -8.56 -11.44 19.39
N GLY A 144 -8.89 -10.79 18.28
CA GLY A 144 -10.23 -10.80 17.69
C GLY A 144 -10.61 -12.17 17.12
N ARG A 145 -11.91 -12.35 16.88
CA ARG A 145 -12.47 -13.50 16.15
C ARG A 145 -12.84 -13.02 14.74
N PRO A 146 -12.07 -13.38 13.71
CA PRO A 146 -12.28 -12.84 12.38
C PRO A 146 -13.60 -13.35 11.79
N VAL A 147 -14.37 -12.46 11.17
CA VAL A 147 -15.62 -12.81 10.47
C VAL A 147 -15.37 -13.48 9.12
N ALA A 148 -14.15 -13.40 8.59
CA ALA A 148 -13.73 -14.10 7.39
C ALA A 148 -12.94 -15.38 7.75
N ASN A 149 -13.03 -16.40 6.90
CA ASN A 149 -12.16 -17.58 7.00
C ASN A 149 -10.73 -17.17 6.68
N VAL A 150 -9.84 -17.14 7.69
CA VAL A 150 -8.46 -16.63 7.56
C VAL A 150 -7.37 -17.62 7.94
#